data_AF-A0A382SCB4-F1
#
_entry.id   AF-A0A382SCB4-F1
#
_cell.length_a   1.000
_cell.length_b   1.000
_cell.length_c   1.000
_cell.angle_alpha   90.00
_cell.angle_beta   90.00
_cell.angle_gamma   90.00
#
_symmetry.space_group_name_H-M   'P 1'
#
loop_
_entity.id
_entity.type
_entity.pdbx_description
1 polymer ?
#
loop_
_entity_poly.entity_id
_entity_poly.type
_entity_poly.pdbx_seq_one_letter_code
_entity_poly.pdbx_strand_id
1 'polypeptide(L)'
;KQNIRVNTPSTFTVGISTETGVMENAAERLLGLNMQAIREQASDIIFGQMRVVIATMDIEEVNANRDLLIEKITNGVEVELKKIGLKLINVNIKDITDESGYIDALGKEASARAINEAKVSVAERERDGEIGSAEAERERRIQVSSAQAIATEGENLAKIKVAQSDAQRREQEAEAERLAVAAEKVKSAEAFKEAYAAETEAERARASREQASQHANIVVPAEIEKMKIETWAEADAEKIRRLKKGEADGIQSMMEAEAKGTLAALQSKAEGFGRIVQAAGGAELASNLLITEQLPQLVAEQVKAIANLKID
;
A
#
# COMPACT_ATOMS: atom_id res chain seq x y z
N LYS A 1 -0.84 102.66 -17.75
CA LYS A 1 0.64 102.48 -17.71
C LYS A 1 1.26 102.01 -19.05
N GLN A 2 0.54 101.26 -19.89
CA GLN A 2 1.07 100.59 -21.10
C GLN A 2 0.82 101.32 -22.44
N ASN A 3 0.38 102.59 -22.45
CA ASN A 3 0.07 103.38 -23.66
C ASN A 3 -0.90 102.69 -24.67
N ILE A 4 -1.82 101.85 -24.16
CA ILE A 4 -2.86 101.19 -24.94
C ILE A 4 -4.12 102.06 -24.90
N ARG A 5 -4.76 102.28 -26.05
CA ARG A 5 -6.05 102.94 -26.14
C ARG A 5 -7.15 101.95 -25.77
N VAL A 6 -7.89 102.29 -24.73
CA VAL A 6 -8.98 101.47 -24.20
C VAL A 6 -10.30 102.22 -24.29
N ASN A 7 -11.34 101.48 -24.62
CA ASN A 7 -12.71 101.94 -24.59
C ASN A 7 -13.45 101.21 -23.48
N THR A 8 -14.02 102.01 -22.57
CA THR A 8 -14.72 101.51 -21.38
C THR A 8 -16.12 102.11 -21.36
N PRO A 9 -17.11 101.46 -22.00
CA PRO A 9 -18.47 101.96 -22.01
C PRO A 9 -19.06 101.89 -20.60
N SER A 10 -19.34 103.06 -20.01
CA SER A 10 -19.80 103.16 -18.63
C SER A 10 -21.08 103.97 -18.52
N THR A 11 -21.94 103.59 -17.58
CA THR A 11 -23.19 104.29 -17.24
C THR A 11 -23.12 104.70 -15.77
N PHE A 12 -23.29 106.00 -15.53
CA PHE A 12 -23.27 106.59 -14.20
C PHE A 12 -24.65 107.16 -13.89
N THR A 13 -25.16 106.83 -12.70
CA THR A 13 -26.37 107.46 -12.16
C THR A 13 -25.95 108.42 -11.07
N VAL A 14 -26.22 109.70 -11.27
CA VAL A 14 -25.87 110.77 -10.33
C VAL A 14 -27.14 111.50 -9.88
N GLY A 15 -27.14 111.97 -8.65
CA GLY A 15 -28.23 112.77 -8.09
C GLY A 15 -27.67 113.97 -7.32
N ILE A 16 -28.55 114.93 -7.00
CA ILE A 16 -28.20 116.01 -6.07
C ILE A 16 -28.10 115.42 -4.67
N SER A 17 -27.00 115.71 -3.96
CA SER A 17 -26.84 115.21 -2.60
C SER A 17 -27.75 115.98 -1.63
N THR A 18 -28.37 115.26 -0.70
CA THR A 18 -29.13 115.83 0.43
C THR A 18 -28.31 115.87 1.71
N GLU A 19 -27.01 115.55 1.64
CA GLU A 19 -26.10 115.57 2.79
C GLU A 19 -25.73 117.01 3.16
N THR A 20 -25.83 117.35 4.44
CA THR A 20 -25.40 118.64 4.99
C THR A 20 -23.91 118.86 4.69
N GLY A 21 -23.56 120.03 4.16
CA GLY A 21 -22.24 120.40 3.64
C GLY A 21 -22.10 120.19 2.13
N VAL A 22 -22.71 119.15 1.56
CA VAL A 22 -22.65 118.87 0.10
C VAL A 22 -23.79 119.57 -0.63
N MET A 23 -24.96 119.65 0.00
CA MET A 23 -26.14 120.31 -0.56
C MET A 23 -25.93 121.83 -0.72
N GLU A 24 -25.16 122.47 0.16
CA GLU A 24 -24.78 123.88 0.06
C GLU A 24 -23.90 124.13 -1.17
N ASN A 25 -22.95 123.23 -1.46
CA ASN A 25 -22.16 123.29 -2.69
C ASN A 25 -23.05 123.15 -3.92
N ALA A 26 -24.08 122.29 -3.87
CA ALA A 26 -25.06 122.17 -4.94
C ALA A 26 -25.84 123.47 -5.14
N ALA A 27 -26.31 124.07 -4.04
CA ALA A 27 -27.05 125.32 -4.05
C ALA A 27 -26.21 126.53 -4.50
N GLU A 28 -24.89 126.52 -4.27
CA GLU A 28 -24.01 127.60 -4.73
C GLU A 28 -23.58 127.41 -6.20
N ARG A 29 -23.20 126.18 -6.58
CA ARG A 29 -22.54 125.90 -7.87
C ARG A 29 -23.49 125.47 -8.98
N LEU A 30 -24.64 124.89 -8.65
CA LEU A 30 -25.63 124.41 -9.62
C LEU A 30 -26.80 125.39 -9.80
N LEU A 31 -26.98 126.35 -8.88
CA LEU A 31 -28.07 127.31 -8.96
C LEU A 31 -27.91 128.22 -10.17
N GLY A 32 -28.94 128.27 -11.02
CA GLY A 32 -28.94 129.03 -12.27
C GLY A 32 -28.41 128.27 -13.49
N LEU A 33 -27.88 127.05 -13.31
CA LEU A 33 -27.53 126.16 -14.42
C LEU A 33 -28.76 125.38 -14.91
N ASN A 34 -28.83 125.14 -16.21
CA ASN A 34 -29.82 124.22 -16.77
C ASN A 34 -29.37 122.76 -16.59
N MET A 35 -30.31 121.82 -16.67
CA MET A 35 -30.01 120.39 -16.48
C MET A 35 -28.94 119.86 -17.45
N GLN A 36 -28.84 120.42 -18.66
CA GLN A 36 -27.86 120.03 -19.65
C GLN A 36 -26.43 120.44 -19.23
N ALA A 37 -26.25 121.65 -18.72
CA ALA A 37 -24.98 122.14 -18.21
C ALA A 37 -24.53 121.37 -16.96
N ILE A 38 -25.47 121.02 -16.07
CA ILE A 38 -25.18 120.17 -14.90
C ILE A 38 -24.71 118.78 -15.36
N ARG A 39 -25.37 118.20 -16.38
CA ARG A 39 -24.98 116.91 -16.96
C ARG A 39 -23.59 116.97 -17.61
N GLU A 40 -23.29 118.02 -18.37
CA GLU A 40 -21.99 118.21 -19.01
C GLU A 40 -20.88 118.33 -17.96
N GLN A 41 -21.08 119.17 -16.95
CA GLN A 41 -20.13 119.35 -15.86
C GLN A 41 -19.89 118.05 -15.07
N ALA A 42 -20.95 117.27 -14.78
CA ALA A 42 -20.82 115.96 -14.15
C ALA A 42 -20.06 114.97 -15.06
N SER A 43 -20.34 114.99 -16.36
CA SER A 43 -19.68 114.12 -17.33
C SER A 43 -18.18 114.42 -17.43
N ASP A 44 -17.79 115.69 -17.45
CA ASP A 44 -16.38 116.09 -17.51
C ASP A 44 -15.58 115.63 -16.29
N ILE A 45 -16.17 115.74 -15.09
CA ILE A 45 -15.57 115.22 -13.86
C ILE A 45 -15.39 113.71 -13.92
N ILE A 46 -16.46 113.00 -14.31
CA ILE A 46 -16.46 111.54 -14.38
C ILE A 46 -15.41 111.07 -15.39
N PHE A 47 -15.36 111.66 -16.59
CA PHE A 47 -14.36 111.32 -17.59
C PHE A 47 -12.94 111.66 -17.16
N GLY A 48 -12.75 112.80 -16.48
CA GLY A 48 -11.47 113.20 -15.90
C GLY A 48 -10.96 112.14 -14.93
N GLN A 49 -11.82 111.68 -14.01
CA GLN A 49 -11.42 110.72 -13.00
C GLN A 49 -11.27 109.29 -13.55
N MET A 50 -12.14 108.87 -14.47
CA MET A 50 -12.00 107.61 -15.21
C MET A 50 -10.63 107.52 -15.90
N ARG A 51 -10.17 108.62 -16.50
CA ARG A 51 -8.87 108.69 -17.17
C ARG A 51 -7.72 108.48 -16.19
N VAL A 52 -7.77 109.05 -14.99
CA VAL A 52 -6.73 108.87 -13.96
C VAL A 52 -6.68 107.42 -13.49
N VAL A 53 -7.83 106.84 -13.12
CA VAL A 53 -7.88 105.46 -12.61
C VAL A 53 -7.39 104.46 -13.66
N ILE A 54 -7.88 104.56 -14.90
CA ILE A 54 -7.45 103.69 -16.01
C ILE A 54 -5.95 103.89 -16.32
N ALA A 55 -5.42 105.11 -16.22
CA ALA A 55 -4.00 105.35 -16.46
C ALA A 55 -3.09 104.71 -15.41
N THR A 56 -3.57 104.61 -14.16
CA THR A 56 -2.81 104.06 -13.02
C THR A 56 -2.82 102.53 -12.93
N MET A 57 -3.78 101.85 -13.55
CA MET A 57 -3.90 100.39 -13.53
C MET A 57 -3.25 99.75 -14.77
N ASP A 58 -2.86 98.47 -14.62
CA ASP A 58 -2.37 97.64 -15.73
C ASP A 58 -3.55 96.97 -16.45
N ILE A 59 -3.46 96.79 -17.77
CA ILE A 59 -4.60 96.31 -18.58
C ILE A 59 -5.03 94.91 -18.16
N GLU A 60 -4.09 94.08 -17.71
CA GLU A 60 -4.32 92.75 -17.18
C GLU A 60 -5.16 92.80 -15.89
N GLU A 61 -4.86 93.73 -14.98
CA GLU A 61 -5.61 93.91 -13.73
C GLU A 61 -7.01 94.48 -13.99
N VAL A 62 -7.12 95.40 -14.96
CA VAL A 62 -8.39 96.00 -15.40
C VAL A 62 -9.35 94.93 -15.93
N ASN A 63 -8.83 93.93 -16.65
CA ASN A 63 -9.62 92.81 -17.16
C ASN A 63 -9.84 91.70 -16.11
N ALA A 64 -8.84 91.38 -15.29
CA ALA A 64 -8.92 90.28 -14.32
C ALA A 64 -9.74 90.63 -13.07
N ASN A 65 -9.68 91.88 -12.60
CA ASN A 65 -10.26 92.30 -11.31
C ASN A 65 -11.22 93.48 -11.48
N ARG A 66 -12.41 93.19 -12.02
CA ARG A 66 -13.44 94.21 -12.30
C ARG A 66 -13.97 94.91 -11.05
N ASP A 67 -14.06 94.20 -9.93
CA ASP A 67 -14.55 94.78 -8.67
C ASP A 67 -13.60 95.85 -8.14
N LEU A 68 -12.29 95.61 -8.22
CA LEU A 68 -11.26 96.58 -7.83
C LEU A 68 -11.29 97.84 -8.70
N LEU A 69 -11.56 97.67 -10.00
CA LEU A 69 -11.73 98.79 -10.93
C LEU A 69 -12.95 99.64 -10.55
N ILE A 70 -14.09 99.01 -10.28
CA ILE A 70 -15.33 99.68 -9.88
C ILE A 70 -15.11 100.44 -8.56
N GLU A 71 -14.44 99.82 -7.60
CA GLU A 71 -14.13 100.44 -6.30
C GLU A 71 -13.28 101.70 -6.48
N LYS A 72 -12.17 101.63 -7.23
CA LYS A 72 -11.28 102.77 -7.47
C LYS A 72 -11.99 103.91 -8.21
N ILE A 73 -12.80 103.60 -9.21
CA ILE A 73 -13.60 104.59 -9.94
C ILE A 73 -14.62 105.24 -9.02
N THR A 74 -15.36 104.45 -8.24
CA THR A 74 -16.40 104.95 -7.33
C THR A 74 -15.80 105.91 -6.30
N ASN A 75 -14.73 105.50 -5.62
CA ASN A 75 -14.04 106.32 -4.63
C ASN A 75 -13.50 107.62 -5.24
N GLY A 76 -12.88 107.53 -6.42
CA GLY A 76 -12.36 108.71 -7.11
C GLY A 76 -13.46 109.68 -7.55
N VAL A 77 -14.53 109.16 -8.16
CA VAL A 77 -15.61 109.98 -8.74
C VAL A 77 -16.45 110.60 -7.63
N GLU A 78 -16.72 109.88 -6.55
CA GLU A 78 -17.52 110.37 -5.44
C GLU A 78 -16.87 111.59 -4.76
N VAL A 79 -15.55 111.58 -4.57
CA VAL A 79 -14.81 112.71 -3.96
C VAL A 79 -14.94 113.98 -4.81
N GLU A 80 -14.87 113.87 -6.14
CA GLU A 80 -14.97 115.01 -7.03
C GLU A 80 -16.41 115.51 -7.21
N LEU A 81 -17.39 114.60 -7.30
CA LEU A 81 -18.80 114.96 -7.42
C LEU A 81 -19.32 115.70 -6.17
N LYS A 82 -18.85 115.31 -4.97
CA LYS A 82 -19.21 116.00 -3.71
C LYS A 82 -18.79 117.47 -3.68
N LYS A 83 -17.70 117.85 -4.37
CA LYS A 83 -17.25 119.26 -4.45
C LYS A 83 -18.22 120.16 -5.22
N ILE A 84 -19.04 119.58 -6.10
CA ILE A 84 -20.05 120.30 -6.89
C ILE A 84 -21.45 120.10 -6.31
N GLY A 85 -21.60 119.22 -5.31
CA GLY A 85 -22.86 118.96 -4.64
C GLY A 85 -23.65 117.77 -5.18
N LEU A 86 -23.00 116.93 -5.98
CA LEU A 86 -23.59 115.73 -6.57
C LEU A 86 -23.19 114.48 -5.78
N LYS A 87 -24.08 113.49 -5.76
CA LYS A 87 -23.87 112.15 -5.18
C LYS A 87 -23.91 111.10 -6.28
N LEU A 88 -22.97 110.17 -6.22
CA LEU A 88 -22.96 108.99 -7.06
C LEU A 88 -23.94 107.95 -6.49
N ILE A 89 -24.90 107.51 -7.30
CA ILE A 89 -25.91 106.52 -6.89
C ILE A 89 -25.49 105.12 -7.37
N ASN A 90 -25.04 105.02 -8.63
CA ASN A 90 -24.65 103.73 -9.21
C ASN A 90 -23.66 103.92 -10.36
N VAL A 91 -22.77 102.94 -10.52
CA VAL A 91 -21.82 102.82 -11.63
C VAL A 91 -22.00 101.44 -12.26
N ASN A 92 -22.20 101.42 -13.57
CA ASN A 92 -22.15 100.18 -14.35
C ASN A 92 -21.13 100.33 -15.46
N ILE A 93 -20.13 99.45 -15.49
CA ILE A 93 -19.04 99.43 -16.47
C ILE A 93 -19.23 98.22 -17.36
N LYS A 94 -19.43 98.37 -18.67
CA LYS A 94 -19.50 97.22 -19.60
C LYS A 94 -18.11 96.67 -19.91
N ASP A 95 -18.07 95.63 -20.74
CA ASP A 95 -16.81 95.01 -21.17
C ASP A 95 -15.87 96.02 -21.81
N ILE A 96 -14.61 95.95 -21.39
CA ILE A 96 -13.55 96.85 -21.81
C ILE A 96 -12.98 96.30 -23.10
N THR A 97 -12.86 97.16 -24.09
CA THR A 97 -12.32 96.81 -25.40
C THR A 97 -11.08 97.64 -25.67
N ASP A 98 -10.13 97.06 -26.41
CA ASP A 98 -8.92 97.75 -26.82
C ASP A 98 -8.85 97.85 -28.35
N GLU A 99 -8.26 98.93 -28.87
CA GLU A 99 -8.12 99.11 -30.32
C GLU A 99 -7.06 98.17 -30.93
N SER A 100 -6.14 97.66 -30.11
CA SER A 100 -5.04 96.77 -30.55
C SER A 100 -5.41 95.28 -30.60
N GLY A 101 -6.54 94.86 -30.04
CA GLY A 101 -6.91 93.45 -29.89
C GLY A 101 -6.05 92.65 -28.90
N TYR A 102 -5.28 93.32 -28.04
CA TYR A 102 -4.42 92.74 -27.02
C TYR A 102 -5.22 91.96 -25.97
N ILE A 103 -6.39 92.48 -25.54
CA ILE A 103 -7.23 91.83 -24.53
C ILE A 103 -7.77 90.49 -25.06
N ASP A 104 -8.22 90.47 -26.31
CA ASP A 104 -8.70 89.27 -26.98
C ASP A 104 -7.59 88.23 -27.17
N ALA A 105 -6.37 88.67 -27.51
CA ALA A 105 -5.21 87.79 -27.64
C ALA A 105 -4.82 87.17 -26.30
N LEU A 106 -4.80 87.97 -25.22
CA LEU A 106 -4.52 87.51 -23.87
C LEU A 106 -5.54 86.44 -23.41
N GLY A 107 -6.82 86.65 -23.69
CA GLY A 107 -7.88 85.67 -23.37
C GLY A 107 -7.69 84.34 -24.13
N LYS A 108 -7.34 84.41 -25.42
CA LYS A 108 -7.06 83.21 -26.24
C LYS A 108 -5.83 82.45 -25.75
N GLU A 109 -4.76 83.16 -25.40
CA GLU A 109 -3.54 82.55 -24.88
C GLU A 109 -3.78 81.86 -23.53
N ALA A 110 -4.46 82.53 -22.59
CA ALA A 110 -4.79 81.96 -21.30
C ALA A 110 -5.65 80.69 -21.43
N SER A 111 -6.65 80.71 -22.32
CA SER A 111 -7.48 79.53 -22.61
C SER A 111 -6.68 78.38 -23.23
N ALA A 112 -5.85 78.68 -24.23
CA ALA A 112 -5.00 77.68 -24.87
C ALA A 112 -4.00 77.04 -23.89
N ARG A 113 -3.41 77.85 -23.01
CA ARG A 113 -2.51 77.39 -21.96
C ARG A 113 -3.22 76.45 -20.98
N ALA A 114 -4.39 76.84 -20.48
CA ALA A 114 -5.19 76.00 -19.58
C ALA A 114 -5.59 74.67 -20.22
N ILE A 115 -5.99 74.68 -21.50
CA ILE A 115 -6.32 73.46 -22.25
C ILE A 115 -5.10 72.55 -22.41
N ASN A 116 -3.94 73.10 -22.76
CA ASN A 116 -2.72 72.31 -22.92
C ASN A 116 -2.24 71.74 -21.58
N GLU A 117 -2.29 72.51 -20.50
CA GLU A 117 -1.94 72.04 -19.16
C GLU A 117 -2.87 70.89 -18.71
N ALA A 118 -4.17 71.02 -18.94
CA ALA A 118 -5.12 69.94 -18.68
C ALA A 118 -4.82 68.68 -19.52
N LYS A 119 -4.48 68.84 -20.81
CA LYS A 119 -4.10 67.71 -21.67
C LYS A 119 -2.84 67.00 -21.19
N VAL A 120 -1.81 67.75 -20.79
CA VAL A 120 -0.58 67.19 -20.24
C VAL A 120 -0.88 66.40 -18.97
N SER A 121 -1.69 66.97 -18.06
CA SER A 121 -2.06 66.30 -16.82
C SER A 121 -2.84 64.99 -17.08
N VAL A 122 -3.78 64.98 -18.03
CA VAL A 122 -4.50 63.76 -18.41
C VAL A 122 -3.55 62.70 -18.97
N ALA A 123 -2.66 63.08 -19.90
CA ALA A 123 -1.71 62.16 -20.50
C ALA A 123 -0.73 61.56 -19.47
N GLU A 124 -0.28 62.34 -18.49
CA GLU A 124 0.55 61.84 -17.39
C GLU A 124 -0.20 60.82 -16.53
N ARG A 125 -1.47 61.09 -16.20
CA ARG A 125 -2.31 60.16 -15.42
C ARG A 125 -2.60 58.86 -16.18
N GLU A 126 -2.87 58.95 -17.47
CA GLU A 126 -3.06 57.77 -18.33
C GLU A 126 -1.78 56.93 -18.37
N ARG A 127 -0.63 57.55 -18.63
CA ARG A 127 0.67 56.86 -18.64
C ARG A 127 0.95 56.15 -17.32
N ASP A 128 0.77 56.84 -16.19
CA ASP A 128 1.02 56.27 -14.87
C ASP A 128 0.03 55.13 -14.55
N GLY A 129 -1.23 55.25 -14.99
CA GLY A 129 -2.23 54.19 -14.90
C GLY A 129 -1.86 52.94 -15.70
N GLU A 130 -1.41 53.11 -16.95
CA GLU A 130 -0.96 52.02 -17.81
C GLU A 130 0.27 51.32 -17.24
N ILE A 131 1.25 52.07 -16.73
CA ILE A 131 2.43 51.51 -16.05
C ILE A 131 2.01 50.70 -14.82
N GLY A 132 1.12 51.25 -13.99
CA GLY A 132 0.61 50.55 -12.81
C GLY A 132 -0.15 49.27 -13.15
N SER A 133 -0.97 49.30 -14.20
CA SER A 133 -1.67 48.13 -14.73
C SER A 133 -0.72 47.05 -15.22
N ALA A 134 0.27 47.43 -16.05
CA ALA A 134 1.28 46.51 -16.57
C ALA A 134 2.13 45.87 -15.46
N GLU A 135 2.51 46.64 -14.43
CA GLU A 135 3.27 46.13 -13.29
C GLU A 135 2.44 45.19 -12.42
N ALA A 136 1.17 45.53 -12.16
CA ALA A 136 0.26 44.64 -11.44
C ALA A 136 0.03 43.32 -12.19
N GLU A 137 -0.11 43.38 -13.51
CA GLU A 137 -0.25 42.20 -14.38
C GLU A 137 1.01 41.33 -14.35
N ARG A 138 2.20 41.95 -14.40
CA ARG A 138 3.50 41.25 -14.29
C ARG A 138 3.62 40.54 -12.96
N GLU A 139 3.37 41.23 -11.86
CA GLU A 139 3.44 40.69 -10.51
C GLU A 139 2.45 39.53 -10.33
N ARG A 140 1.21 39.70 -10.77
CA ARG A 140 0.18 38.65 -10.75
C ARG A 140 0.64 37.40 -11.50
N ARG A 141 1.22 37.54 -12.69
CA ARG A 141 1.74 36.39 -13.46
C ARG A 141 2.87 35.66 -12.73
N ILE A 142 3.80 36.41 -12.12
CA ILE A 142 4.92 35.85 -11.35
C ILE A 142 4.38 35.05 -10.17
N GLN A 143 3.50 35.63 -9.37
CA GLN A 143 2.92 34.98 -8.19
C GLN A 143 2.12 33.74 -8.55
N VAL A 144 1.27 33.80 -9.57
CA VAL A 144 0.50 32.63 -10.04
C VAL A 144 1.43 31.53 -10.53
N SER A 145 2.45 31.87 -11.32
CA SER A 145 3.42 30.87 -11.83
C SER A 145 4.23 30.23 -10.70
N SER A 146 4.65 31.02 -9.71
CA SER A 146 5.36 30.51 -8.53
C SER A 146 4.48 29.60 -7.68
N ALA A 147 3.23 29.99 -7.41
CA ALA A 147 2.27 29.16 -6.69
C ALA A 147 2.00 27.84 -7.43
N GLN A 148 1.86 27.89 -8.75
CA GLN A 148 1.67 26.69 -9.58
C GLN A 148 2.88 25.76 -9.55
N ALA A 149 4.10 26.31 -9.57
CA ALA A 149 5.33 25.54 -9.46
C ALA A 149 5.41 24.80 -8.10
N ILE A 150 5.13 25.51 -7.00
CA ILE A 150 5.09 24.93 -5.65
C ILE A 150 4.01 23.84 -5.55
N ALA A 151 2.81 24.09 -6.09
CA ALA A 151 1.74 23.09 -6.11
C ALA A 151 2.15 21.82 -6.87
N THR A 152 2.76 21.99 -8.05
CA THR A 152 3.23 20.88 -8.88
C THR A 152 4.35 20.10 -8.20
N GLU A 153 5.28 20.77 -7.54
CA GLU A 153 6.32 20.13 -6.72
C GLU A 153 5.71 19.32 -5.58
N GLY A 154 4.75 19.89 -4.85
CA GLY A 154 4.01 19.21 -3.79
C GLY A 154 3.26 17.97 -4.28
N GLU A 155 2.59 18.04 -5.45
CA GLU A 155 1.95 16.90 -6.09
C GLU A 155 2.95 15.80 -6.47
N ASN A 156 4.11 16.17 -7.01
CA ASN A 156 5.16 15.22 -7.37
C ASN A 156 5.73 14.53 -6.14
N LEU A 157 6.00 15.27 -5.06
CA LEU A 157 6.43 14.70 -3.78
C LEU A 157 5.38 13.74 -3.20
N ALA A 158 4.10 14.12 -3.27
CA ALA A 158 3.00 13.24 -2.84
C ALA A 158 2.96 11.95 -3.68
N LYS A 159 3.09 12.04 -5.02
CA LYS A 159 3.15 10.88 -5.92
C LYS A 159 4.34 9.98 -5.61
N ILE A 160 5.52 10.54 -5.34
CA ILE A 160 6.70 9.79 -4.93
C ILE A 160 6.44 9.04 -3.63
N LYS A 161 5.84 9.71 -2.64
CA LYS A 161 5.53 9.09 -1.34
C LYS A 161 4.51 7.96 -1.47
N VAL A 162 3.49 8.13 -2.30
CA VAL A 162 2.51 7.08 -2.62
C VAL A 162 3.20 5.90 -3.30
N ALA A 163 4.01 6.15 -4.33
CA ALA A 163 4.73 5.08 -5.04
C ALA A 163 5.70 4.31 -4.12
N GLN A 164 6.41 5.00 -3.22
CA GLN A 164 7.27 4.36 -2.22
C GLN A 164 6.46 3.51 -1.23
N SER A 165 5.34 4.04 -0.73
CA SER A 165 4.45 3.29 0.18
C SER A 165 3.85 2.06 -0.50
N ASP A 166 3.46 2.15 -1.77
CA ASP A 166 2.95 1.02 -2.55
C ASP A 166 4.02 -0.03 -2.84
N ALA A 167 5.25 0.40 -3.12
CA ALA A 167 6.38 -0.50 -3.30
C ALA A 167 6.67 -1.28 -2.01
N GLN A 168 6.72 -0.59 -0.86
CA GLN A 168 6.89 -1.22 0.45
C GLN A 168 5.75 -2.18 0.78
N ARG A 169 4.50 -1.80 0.51
CA ARG A 169 3.34 -2.69 0.71
C ARG A 169 3.49 -3.97 -0.12
N ARG A 170 3.83 -3.85 -1.41
CA ARG A 170 4.04 -5.01 -2.30
C ARG A 170 5.18 -5.91 -1.85
N GLU A 171 6.28 -5.34 -1.36
CA GLU A 171 7.41 -6.10 -0.83
C GLU A 171 6.99 -6.92 0.39
N GLN A 172 6.28 -6.28 1.34
CA GLN A 172 5.77 -6.96 2.54
C GLN A 172 4.73 -8.03 2.21
N GLU A 173 3.83 -7.77 1.26
CA GLU A 173 2.86 -8.76 0.78
C GLU A 173 3.55 -9.97 0.14
N ALA A 174 4.52 -9.74 -0.74
CA ALA A 174 5.26 -10.82 -1.39
C ALA A 174 6.07 -11.66 -0.38
N GLU A 175 6.68 -11.03 0.61
CA GLU A 175 7.40 -11.74 1.67
C GLU A 175 6.44 -12.54 2.57
N ALA A 176 5.30 -11.96 2.94
CA ALA A 176 4.26 -12.64 3.70
C ALA A 176 3.69 -13.85 2.94
N GLU A 177 3.44 -13.70 1.64
CA GLU A 177 2.96 -14.78 0.78
C GLU A 177 4.03 -15.87 0.63
N ARG A 178 5.30 -15.50 0.44
CA ARG A 178 6.41 -16.46 0.41
C ARG A 178 6.51 -17.28 1.70
N LEU A 179 6.39 -16.62 2.85
CA LEU A 179 6.37 -17.27 4.16
C LEU A 179 5.15 -18.18 4.33
N ALA A 180 3.97 -17.74 3.90
CA ALA A 180 2.74 -18.53 3.94
C ALA A 180 2.87 -19.80 3.08
N VAL A 181 3.32 -19.68 1.84
CA VAL A 181 3.53 -20.83 0.92
C VAL A 181 4.60 -21.77 1.46
N ALA A 182 5.69 -21.25 2.03
CA ALA A 182 6.72 -22.09 2.65
C ALA A 182 6.17 -22.86 3.85
N ALA A 183 5.42 -22.18 4.75
CA ALA A 183 4.78 -22.81 5.90
C ALA A 183 3.73 -23.86 5.48
N GLU A 184 2.95 -23.58 4.44
CA GLU A 184 1.99 -24.52 3.87
C GLU A 184 2.68 -25.76 3.30
N LYS A 185 3.76 -25.59 2.53
CA LYS A 185 4.56 -26.72 2.01
C LYS A 185 5.18 -27.56 3.10
N VAL A 186 5.70 -26.93 4.17
CA VAL A 186 6.26 -27.66 5.33
C VAL A 186 5.17 -28.47 6.01
N LYS A 187 4.03 -27.86 6.35
CA LYS A 187 2.90 -28.57 6.96
C LYS A 187 2.36 -29.70 6.08
N SER A 188 2.27 -29.46 4.77
CA SER A 188 1.85 -30.46 3.80
C SER A 188 2.83 -31.64 3.75
N ALA A 189 4.15 -31.37 3.70
CA ALA A 189 5.17 -32.41 3.72
C ALA A 189 5.19 -33.20 5.05
N GLU A 190 4.96 -32.53 6.18
CA GLU A 190 4.81 -33.17 7.49
C GLU A 190 3.58 -34.10 7.51
N ALA A 191 2.43 -33.63 7.01
CA ALA A 191 1.22 -34.44 6.88
C ALA A 191 1.42 -35.65 5.95
N PHE A 192 2.12 -35.48 4.82
CA PHE A 192 2.47 -36.60 3.93
C PHE A 192 3.42 -37.60 4.59
N LYS A 193 4.41 -37.11 5.35
CA LYS A 193 5.34 -37.98 6.09
C LYS A 193 4.62 -38.78 7.17
N GLU A 194 3.69 -38.16 7.89
CA GLU A 194 2.86 -38.81 8.89
C GLU A 194 1.91 -39.85 8.26
N ALA A 195 1.25 -39.50 7.15
CA ALA A 195 0.42 -40.43 6.39
C ALA A 195 1.21 -41.64 5.88
N TYR A 196 2.41 -41.41 5.32
CA TYR A 196 3.29 -42.49 4.85
C TYR A 196 3.81 -43.37 5.98
N ALA A 197 4.10 -42.78 7.14
CA ALA A 197 4.48 -43.55 8.34
C ALA A 197 3.33 -44.45 8.81
N ALA A 198 2.11 -43.91 8.88
CA ALA A 198 0.91 -44.67 9.22
C ALA A 198 0.61 -45.79 8.20
N GLU A 199 0.77 -45.52 6.91
CA GLU A 199 0.61 -46.53 5.85
C GLU A 199 1.66 -47.64 5.94
N THR A 200 2.93 -47.28 6.18
CA THR A 200 4.02 -48.25 6.38
C THR A 200 3.77 -49.12 7.61
N GLU A 201 3.27 -48.55 8.71
CA GLU A 201 2.93 -49.30 9.91
C GLU A 201 1.74 -50.24 9.68
N ALA A 202 0.69 -49.77 9.01
CA ALA A 202 -0.45 -50.59 8.62
C ALA A 202 -0.04 -51.73 7.68
N GLU A 203 0.86 -51.48 6.73
CA GLU A 203 1.37 -52.49 5.80
C GLU A 203 2.26 -53.51 6.50
N ARG A 204 3.14 -53.09 7.42
CA ARG A 204 3.90 -54.02 8.28
C ARG A 204 2.98 -54.89 9.13
N ALA A 205 1.91 -54.31 9.69
CA ALA A 205 0.91 -55.04 10.46
C ALA A 205 0.06 -55.99 9.58
N ARG A 206 -0.14 -55.67 8.31
CA ARG A 206 -0.76 -56.59 7.33
C ARG A 206 0.20 -57.72 6.96
N ALA A 207 1.45 -57.39 6.64
CA ALA A 207 2.49 -58.35 6.29
C ALA A 207 2.76 -59.35 7.44
N SER A 208 2.81 -58.89 8.69
CA SER A 208 2.99 -59.78 9.84
C SER A 208 1.79 -60.70 10.06
N ARG A 209 0.56 -60.20 9.89
CA ARG A 209 -0.67 -61.02 9.93
C ARG A 209 -0.72 -62.04 8.79
N GLU A 210 -0.32 -61.65 7.59
CA GLU A 210 -0.25 -62.53 6.43
C GLU A 210 0.82 -63.62 6.63
N GLN A 211 2.01 -63.26 7.10
CA GLN A 211 3.07 -64.22 7.47
C GLN A 211 2.60 -65.20 8.56
N ALA A 212 1.94 -64.70 9.60
CA ALA A 212 1.38 -65.55 10.66
C ALA A 212 0.29 -66.50 10.11
N SER A 213 -0.56 -66.01 9.20
CA SER A 213 -1.59 -66.81 8.54
C SER A 213 -1.00 -67.89 7.63
N GLN A 214 0.01 -67.55 6.82
CA GLN A 214 0.72 -68.51 5.97
C GLN A 214 1.49 -69.53 6.79
N HIS A 215 2.13 -69.11 7.89
CA HIS A 215 2.79 -70.03 8.82
C HIS A 215 1.77 -71.01 9.44
N ALA A 216 0.63 -70.52 9.91
CA ALA A 216 -0.44 -71.35 10.46
C ALA A 216 -1.08 -72.29 9.42
N ASN A 217 -1.19 -71.87 8.15
CA ASN A 217 -1.85 -72.67 7.11
C ASN A 217 -0.92 -73.64 6.36
N ILE A 218 0.37 -73.31 6.23
CA ILE A 218 1.32 -74.10 5.45
C ILE A 218 2.28 -74.85 6.36
N VAL A 219 2.94 -74.13 7.28
CA VAL A 219 4.00 -74.71 8.11
C VAL A 219 3.41 -75.62 9.18
N VAL A 220 2.36 -75.19 9.89
CA VAL A 220 1.76 -76.01 10.95
C VAL A 220 1.21 -77.34 10.43
N PRO A 221 0.44 -77.42 9.32
CA PRO A 221 0.03 -78.71 8.77
C PRO A 221 1.21 -79.56 8.30
N ALA A 222 2.23 -78.95 7.68
CA ALA A 222 3.43 -79.67 7.25
C ALA A 222 4.25 -80.21 8.43
N GLU A 223 4.37 -79.46 9.53
CA GLU A 223 5.00 -79.91 10.77
C GLU A 223 4.19 -81.01 11.45
N ILE A 224 2.85 -80.89 11.46
CA ILE A 224 1.95 -81.95 11.95
C ILE A 224 2.11 -83.21 11.10
N GLU A 225 2.17 -83.12 9.76
CA GLU A 225 2.42 -84.26 8.89
C GLU A 225 3.79 -84.89 9.13
N LYS A 226 4.84 -84.06 9.27
CA LYS A 226 6.18 -84.54 9.62
C LYS A 226 6.17 -85.27 10.96
N MET A 227 5.62 -84.67 12.01
CA MET A 227 5.51 -85.29 13.33
C MET A 227 4.65 -86.56 13.29
N LYS A 228 3.59 -86.59 12.48
CA LYS A 228 2.79 -87.80 12.25
C LYS A 228 3.66 -88.88 11.61
N ILE A 229 4.41 -88.60 10.55
CA ILE A 229 5.29 -89.58 9.91
C ILE A 229 6.34 -90.10 10.90
N GLU A 230 6.99 -89.22 11.66
CA GLU A 230 7.97 -89.60 12.69
C GLU A 230 7.33 -90.49 13.77
N THR A 231 6.18 -90.07 14.32
CA THR A 231 5.46 -90.85 15.35
C THR A 231 5.00 -92.21 14.82
N TRP A 232 4.54 -92.28 13.56
CA TRP A 232 4.14 -93.54 12.93
C TRP A 232 5.35 -94.44 12.65
N ALA A 233 6.47 -93.87 12.21
CA ALA A 233 7.72 -94.60 12.01
C ALA A 233 8.29 -95.13 13.34
N GLU A 234 8.22 -94.35 14.42
CA GLU A 234 8.58 -94.79 15.77
C GLU A 234 7.63 -95.89 16.28
N ALA A 235 6.32 -95.74 16.06
CA ALA A 235 5.33 -96.75 16.43
C ALA A 235 5.54 -98.07 15.66
N ASP A 236 5.85 -98.00 14.37
CA ASP A 236 6.17 -99.17 13.55
C ASP A 236 7.50 -99.81 13.99
N ALA A 237 8.53 -99.00 14.28
CA ALA A 237 9.80 -99.48 14.82
C ALA A 237 9.62 -100.16 16.19
N GLU A 238 8.79 -99.60 17.07
CA GLU A 238 8.46 -100.18 18.38
C GLU A 238 7.64 -101.46 18.23
N LYS A 239 6.68 -101.50 17.31
CA LYS A 239 5.90 -102.71 16.98
C LYS A 239 6.82 -103.83 16.49
N ILE A 240 7.73 -103.54 15.56
CA ILE A 240 8.72 -104.50 15.05
C ILE A 240 9.63 -104.96 16.19
N ARG A 241 10.11 -104.05 17.04
CA ARG A 241 10.96 -104.39 18.20
C ARG A 241 10.24 -105.33 19.16
N ARG A 242 8.98 -105.07 19.49
CA ARG A 242 8.17 -105.95 20.36
C ARG A 242 7.88 -107.30 19.72
N LEU A 243 7.60 -107.33 18.42
CA LEU A 243 7.32 -108.57 17.70
C LEU A 243 8.59 -109.43 17.61
N LYS A 244 9.74 -108.85 17.28
CA LYS A 244 11.05 -109.54 17.27
C LYS A 244 11.48 -109.97 18.66
N LYS A 245 11.19 -109.18 19.70
CA LYS A 245 11.41 -109.58 21.09
C LYS A 245 10.50 -110.75 21.49
N GLY A 246 9.23 -110.73 21.10
CA GLY A 246 8.30 -111.85 21.32
C GLY A 246 8.71 -113.12 20.55
N GLU A 247 9.21 -112.99 19.32
CA GLU A 247 9.81 -114.10 18.57
C GLU A 247 11.07 -114.62 19.27
N ALA A 248 11.94 -113.75 19.77
CA ALA A 248 13.15 -114.14 20.50
C ALA A 248 12.81 -114.85 21.83
N ASP A 249 11.86 -114.31 22.61
CA ASP A 249 11.38 -114.93 23.85
C ASP A 249 10.72 -116.28 23.57
N GLY A 250 9.96 -116.40 22.48
CA GLY A 250 9.34 -117.66 22.02
C GLY A 250 10.37 -118.71 21.60
N ILE A 251 11.38 -118.31 20.82
CA ILE A 251 12.50 -119.17 20.42
C ILE A 251 13.32 -119.61 21.64
N GLN A 252 13.62 -118.69 22.57
CA GLN A 252 14.34 -119.01 23.80
C GLN A 252 13.53 -119.98 24.67
N SER A 253 12.21 -119.80 24.78
CA SER A 253 11.35 -120.71 25.53
C SER A 253 11.29 -122.10 24.90
N MET A 254 11.25 -122.21 23.56
CA MET A 254 11.36 -123.50 22.87
C MET A 254 12.72 -124.16 23.08
N MET A 255 13.82 -123.41 22.95
CA MET A 255 15.17 -123.95 23.17
C MET A 255 15.41 -124.36 24.63
N GLU A 256 14.88 -123.61 25.61
CA GLU A 256 14.91 -124.02 27.02
C GLU A 256 14.06 -125.27 27.27
N ALA A 257 12.91 -125.40 26.61
CA ALA A 257 12.07 -126.60 26.71
C ALA A 257 12.77 -127.82 26.08
N GLU A 258 13.42 -127.67 24.93
CA GLU A 258 14.24 -128.72 24.31
C GLU A 258 15.46 -129.08 25.17
N ALA A 259 16.15 -128.08 25.74
CA ALA A 259 17.28 -128.29 26.65
C ALA A 259 16.84 -129.03 27.92
N LYS A 260 15.71 -128.67 28.52
CA LYS A 260 15.14 -129.39 29.68
C LYS A 260 14.68 -130.80 29.31
N GLY A 261 14.05 -130.98 28.14
CA GLY A 261 13.62 -132.28 27.64
C GLY A 261 14.79 -133.23 27.38
N THR A 262 15.84 -132.74 26.73
CA THR A 262 17.06 -133.51 26.46
C THR A 262 17.83 -133.85 27.74
N LEU A 263 17.92 -132.90 28.69
CA LEU A 263 18.56 -133.13 29.99
C LEU A 263 17.77 -134.16 30.83
N ALA A 264 16.44 -134.09 30.86
CA ALA A 264 15.59 -135.06 31.53
C ALA A 264 15.68 -136.47 30.90
N ALA A 265 15.76 -136.56 29.56
CA ALA A 265 15.96 -137.82 28.86
C ALA A 265 17.35 -138.44 29.14
N LEU A 266 18.40 -137.62 29.21
CA LEU A 266 19.76 -138.06 29.55
C LEU A 266 19.87 -138.48 31.01
N GLN A 267 19.25 -137.74 31.95
CA GLN A 267 19.17 -138.14 33.36
C GLN A 267 18.39 -139.44 33.53
N SER A 268 17.25 -139.60 32.86
CA SER A 268 16.47 -140.85 32.89
C SER A 268 17.26 -142.03 32.30
N LYS A 269 18.04 -141.82 31.23
CA LYS A 269 18.97 -142.84 30.72
C LYS A 269 20.08 -143.16 31.71
N ALA A 270 20.67 -142.15 32.36
CA ALA A 270 21.72 -142.35 33.36
C ALA A 270 21.22 -143.11 34.59
N GLU A 271 20.03 -142.80 35.10
CA GLU A 271 19.38 -143.56 36.18
C GLU A 271 19.00 -144.98 35.73
N GLY A 272 18.50 -145.14 34.51
CA GLY A 272 18.21 -146.45 33.92
C GLY A 272 19.46 -147.34 33.88
N PHE A 273 20.58 -146.80 33.37
CA PHE A 273 21.87 -147.50 33.39
C PHE A 273 22.34 -147.80 34.82
N GLY A 274 22.14 -146.88 35.77
CA GLY A 274 22.45 -147.11 37.18
C GLY A 274 21.68 -148.29 37.80
N ARG A 275 20.37 -148.41 37.50
CA ARG A 275 19.54 -149.52 37.99
C ARG A 275 19.90 -150.86 37.34
N ILE A 276 20.23 -150.87 36.04
CA ILE A 276 20.68 -152.09 35.34
C ILE A 276 22.00 -152.58 35.97
N VAL A 277 22.92 -151.67 36.27
CA VAL A 277 24.20 -152.02 36.92
C VAL A 277 24.01 -152.56 38.34
N GLN A 278 23.08 -152.02 39.13
CA GLN A 278 22.79 -152.53 40.47
C GLN A 278 22.07 -153.89 40.47
N ALA A 279 21.13 -154.12 39.54
CA ALA A 279 20.37 -155.38 39.49
C ALA A 279 21.20 -156.56 38.94
N ALA A 280 22.20 -156.30 38.08
CA ALA A 280 23.01 -157.33 37.44
C ALA A 280 24.18 -157.85 38.29
N GLY A 281 24.38 -157.35 39.53
CA GLY A 281 25.39 -157.86 40.45
C GLY A 281 26.85 -157.58 40.06
N GLY A 282 27.09 -156.72 39.06
CA GLY A 282 28.42 -156.33 38.60
C GLY A 282 28.42 -155.73 37.18
N ALA A 283 29.39 -154.85 36.90
CA ALA A 283 29.47 -154.10 35.64
C ALA A 283 29.64 -155.00 34.40
N GLU A 284 30.25 -156.17 34.54
CA GLU A 284 30.52 -157.12 33.44
C GLU A 284 29.26 -157.84 32.92
N LEU A 285 28.28 -158.08 33.77
CA LEU A 285 27.02 -158.73 33.37
C LEU A 285 26.04 -157.71 32.76
N ALA A 286 26.09 -156.45 33.24
CA ALA A 286 25.31 -155.35 32.69
C ALA A 286 25.76 -154.98 31.25
N SER A 287 27.06 -155.04 30.96
CA SER A 287 27.58 -154.80 29.61
C SER A 287 27.16 -155.90 28.62
N ASN A 288 27.18 -157.18 29.01
CA ASN A 288 26.65 -158.25 28.16
C ASN A 288 25.15 -158.07 27.86
N LEU A 289 24.34 -157.67 28.86
CA LEU A 289 22.92 -157.41 28.63
C LEU A 289 22.67 -156.24 27.66
N LEU A 290 23.42 -155.13 27.84
CA LEU A 290 23.34 -153.94 26.98
C LEU A 290 23.80 -154.22 25.54
N ILE A 291 24.84 -155.04 25.35
CA ILE A 291 25.28 -155.49 24.03
C ILE A 291 24.19 -156.35 23.37
N THR A 292 23.54 -157.23 24.13
CA THR A 292 22.47 -158.09 23.59
C THR A 292 21.26 -157.26 23.14
N GLU A 293 20.91 -156.21 23.87
CA GLU A 293 19.78 -155.31 23.53
C GLU A 293 20.09 -154.41 22.32
N GLN A 294 21.35 -154.03 22.10
CA GLN A 294 21.76 -153.26 20.92
C GLN A 294 22.02 -154.10 19.67
N LEU A 295 22.05 -155.44 19.74
CA LEU A 295 22.23 -156.31 18.57
C LEU A 295 21.25 -156.01 17.41
N PRO A 296 19.94 -155.76 17.63
CA PRO A 296 19.03 -155.41 16.54
C PRO A 296 19.38 -154.10 15.86
N GLN A 297 19.83 -153.09 16.61
CA GLN A 297 20.24 -151.79 16.05
C GLN A 297 21.54 -151.89 15.27
N LEU A 298 22.50 -152.69 15.76
CA LEU A 298 23.75 -153.00 15.05
C LEU A 298 23.49 -153.74 13.73
N VAL A 299 22.55 -154.70 13.72
CA VAL A 299 22.13 -155.39 12.50
C VAL A 299 21.40 -154.43 11.56
N ALA A 300 20.54 -153.54 12.08
CA ALA A 300 19.84 -152.55 11.26
C ALA A 300 20.78 -151.54 10.57
N GLU A 301 21.78 -151.01 11.29
CA GLU A 301 22.78 -150.11 10.67
C GLU A 301 23.79 -150.85 9.80
N GLN A 302 24.11 -152.12 10.08
CA GLN A 302 24.85 -152.94 9.11
C GLN A 302 24.04 -153.14 7.81
N VAL A 303 22.73 -153.37 7.89
CA VAL A 303 21.87 -153.49 6.69
C VAL A 303 21.78 -152.16 5.94
N LYS A 304 21.71 -151.00 6.62
CA LYS A 304 21.82 -149.70 5.94
C LYS A 304 23.19 -149.44 5.31
N ALA A 305 24.27 -149.89 5.95
CA ALA A 305 25.62 -149.77 5.39
C ALA A 305 25.80 -150.69 4.16
N ILE A 306 25.20 -151.89 4.16
CA ILE A 306 25.22 -152.81 3.00
C ILE A 306 24.27 -152.33 1.89
N ALA A 307 23.14 -151.70 2.21
CA ALA A 307 22.23 -151.12 1.22
C ALA A 307 22.86 -149.95 0.40
N ASN A 308 23.90 -149.32 0.93
CA ASN A 308 24.64 -148.24 0.25
C ASN A 308 25.94 -148.70 -0.44
N LEU A 309 26.24 -150.00 -0.48
CA LEU A 309 27.34 -150.55 -1.28
C LEU A 309 26.85 -150.80 -2.73
N LYS A 310 27.24 -149.91 -3.65
CA LYS A 310 27.12 -150.15 -5.09
C LYS A 310 28.03 -151.31 -5.50
N ILE A 311 27.41 -152.34 -6.06
CA ILE A 311 28.06 -153.38 -6.85
C ILE A 311 28.17 -152.82 -8.28
N ASP A 312 29.40 -152.54 -8.72
CA ASP A 312 29.84 -152.54 -10.13
C ASP A 312 30.92 -153.63 -10.26
#